data_AF-A0A2K9DZY2-F1
#
_entry.id   AF-A0A2K9DZY2-F1
#
_cell.length_a   1.000
_cell.length_b   1.000
_cell.length_c   1.000
_cell.angle_alpha   90.00
_cell.angle_beta   90.00
_cell.angle_gamma   90.00
#
_symmetry.space_group_name_H-M   'P 1'
#
loop_
_entity.id
_entity.type
_entity.pdbx_description
1 polymer ?
#
loop_
_entity_poly.entity_id
_entity_poly.type
_entity_poly.pdbx_seq_one_letter_code
_entity_poly.pdbx_strand_id
1 'polypeptide(L)'
;MKKIVLSITVSVIMLMAFITTSFAQLPLRVVVNGNRVNFPDAEPFIDDNGRTQVPVRFVSEALGAEVSWEGSTKTVTISQGDKEIKIVIGKKDYTINGEKNLMDTEALLKEDRTFVPVRFVSEGLGARVDWDPAVRTVYIDTREKGSTKDDTPKDGSIIEVDGYLVPNDTNIIIVKPRGSDTIETSLSVTTLLPN
;
A
#
# COMPACT_ATOMS: atom_id res chain seq x y z
N MET A 1 17.99 -16.33 -56.83
CA MET A 1 18.62 -16.45 -55.49
C MET A 1 18.53 -15.15 -54.67
N LYS A 2 19.03 -14.00 -55.14
CA LYS A 2 19.00 -12.73 -54.38
C LYS A 2 17.62 -12.26 -53.87
N LYS A 3 16.55 -12.45 -54.67
CA LYS A 3 15.17 -12.08 -54.29
C LYS A 3 14.53 -12.99 -53.23
N ILE A 4 14.91 -14.28 -53.22
CA ILE A 4 14.42 -15.27 -52.24
C ILE A 4 15.12 -15.06 -50.89
N VAL A 5 16.43 -14.77 -50.92
CA VAL A 5 17.20 -14.41 -49.71
C VAL A 5 16.61 -13.15 -49.08
N LEU A 6 16.30 -12.11 -49.87
CA LEU A 6 15.70 -10.87 -49.37
C LEU A 6 14.32 -11.10 -48.70
N SER A 7 13.47 -11.96 -49.26
CA SER A 7 12.16 -12.30 -48.67
C SER A 7 12.28 -13.04 -47.34
N ILE A 8 13.27 -13.93 -47.19
CA ILE A 8 13.51 -14.67 -45.95
C ILE A 8 14.03 -13.72 -44.86
N THR A 9 14.94 -12.81 -45.19
CA THR A 9 15.47 -11.85 -44.21
C THR A 9 14.38 -10.89 -43.72
N VAL A 10 13.51 -10.40 -44.60
CA VAL A 10 12.38 -9.53 -44.21
C VAL A 10 11.37 -10.26 -43.33
N SER A 11 11.09 -11.55 -43.60
CA SER A 11 10.20 -12.36 -42.75
C SER A 11 10.79 -12.61 -41.36
N VAL A 12 12.11 -12.83 -41.25
CA VAL A 12 12.76 -13.03 -39.94
C VAL A 12 12.76 -11.74 -39.10
N ILE A 13 12.96 -10.58 -39.73
CA ILE A 13 12.88 -9.27 -39.06
C ILE A 13 11.44 -8.96 -38.61
N MET A 14 10.45 -9.32 -39.43
CA MET A 14 9.03 -9.16 -39.08
C MET A 14 8.59 -10.11 -37.95
N LEU A 15 9.21 -11.29 -37.83
CA LEU A 15 8.95 -12.24 -36.73
C LEU A 15 9.57 -11.78 -35.39
N MET A 16 10.69 -11.06 -35.42
CA MET A 16 11.32 -10.49 -34.22
C MET A 16 10.61 -9.23 -33.69
N ALA A 17 9.82 -8.55 -34.53
CA ALA A 17 9.13 -7.30 -34.16
C ALA A 17 7.90 -7.49 -33.24
N PHE A 18 7.51 -8.73 -32.91
CA PHE A 18 6.31 -9.05 -32.13
C PHE A 18 6.56 -9.66 -30.74
N ILE A 19 7.79 -9.68 -30.24
CA ILE A 19 8.06 -10.16 -28.88
C ILE A 19 7.95 -9.00 -27.89
N THR A 20 6.75 -8.44 -27.71
CA THR A 20 6.49 -7.57 -26.56
C THR A 20 6.33 -8.45 -25.32
N THR A 21 7.39 -8.55 -24.52
CA THR A 21 7.29 -9.13 -23.18
C THR A 21 6.52 -8.14 -22.32
N SER A 22 5.22 -8.39 -22.13
CA SER A 22 4.44 -7.68 -21.12
C SER A 22 4.86 -8.22 -19.76
N PHE A 23 5.68 -7.46 -19.04
CA PHE A 23 5.91 -7.72 -17.62
C PHE A 23 4.66 -7.29 -16.87
N ALA A 24 3.89 -8.26 -16.35
CA ALA A 24 2.77 -7.97 -15.48
C ALA A 24 3.29 -7.22 -14.26
N GLN A 25 2.90 -5.95 -14.13
CA GLN A 25 3.26 -5.14 -12.97
C GLN A 25 2.54 -5.70 -11.74
N LEU A 26 3.25 -5.86 -10.61
CA LEU A 26 2.64 -6.34 -9.37
C LEU A 26 1.39 -5.54 -9.01
N PRO A 27 0.35 -6.15 -8.41
CA PRO A 27 -0.82 -5.41 -7.97
C PRO A 27 -0.44 -4.41 -6.87
N LEU A 28 -1.08 -3.24 -6.88
CA LEU A 28 -0.94 -2.27 -5.80
C LEU A 28 -1.64 -2.80 -4.55
N ARG A 29 -0.97 -2.75 -3.40
CA ARG A 29 -1.52 -3.24 -2.13
C ARG A 29 -1.45 -2.17 -1.05
N VAL A 30 -2.37 -2.26 -0.10
CA VAL A 30 -2.39 -1.47 1.12
C VAL A 30 -2.49 -2.41 2.31
N VAL A 31 -1.61 -2.22 3.29
CA VAL A 31 -1.53 -3.01 4.52
C VAL A 31 -1.63 -2.05 5.70
N VAL A 32 -2.58 -2.28 6.60
CA VAL A 32 -2.80 -1.48 7.82
C VAL A 32 -2.53 -2.38 9.02
N ASN A 33 -1.57 -1.99 9.87
CA ASN A 33 -1.18 -2.75 11.06
C ASN A 33 -0.94 -4.25 10.77
N GLY A 34 -0.23 -4.55 9.68
CA GLY A 34 0.06 -5.93 9.23
C GLY A 34 -1.08 -6.63 8.47
N ASN A 35 -2.30 -6.09 8.48
CA ASN A 35 -3.44 -6.68 7.79
C ASN A 35 -3.64 -6.07 6.40
N ARG A 36 -3.76 -6.91 5.38
CA ARG A 36 -4.06 -6.46 4.02
C ARG A 36 -5.49 -5.90 3.96
N VAL A 37 -5.63 -4.68 3.45
CA VAL A 37 -6.94 -4.07 3.18
C VAL A 37 -7.56 -4.72 1.94
N ASN A 38 -8.83 -5.09 2.05
CA ASN A 38 -9.61 -5.62 0.93
C ASN A 38 -10.40 -4.48 0.24
N PHE A 39 -10.35 -4.45 -1.09
CA PHE A 39 -11.00 -3.44 -1.92
C PHE A 39 -12.01 -4.11 -2.86
N PRO A 40 -13.23 -4.41 -2.38
CA PRO A 40 -14.17 -5.28 -3.12
C PRO A 40 -14.74 -4.65 -4.39
N ASP A 41 -14.77 -3.32 -4.49
CA ASP A 41 -15.51 -2.60 -5.52
C ASP A 41 -14.75 -1.45 -6.17
N ALA A 42 -13.55 -1.12 -5.67
CA ALA A 42 -12.73 -0.03 -6.20
C ALA A 42 -11.27 -0.21 -5.81
N GLU A 43 -10.42 -0.54 -6.78
CA GLU A 43 -9.00 -0.80 -6.54
C GLU A 43 -8.20 0.50 -6.38
N PRO A 44 -7.18 0.53 -5.51
CA PRO A 44 -6.28 1.66 -5.41
C PRO A 44 -5.45 1.82 -6.69
N PHE A 45 -5.00 3.03 -6.96
CA PHE A 45 -4.15 3.32 -8.12
C PHE A 45 -3.11 4.39 -7.81
N ILE A 46 -2.13 4.56 -8.70
CA ILE A 46 -1.18 5.68 -8.63
C ILE A 46 -1.61 6.72 -9.67
N ASP A 47 -1.82 7.96 -9.23
CA ASP A 47 -2.19 9.06 -10.13
C ASP A 47 -0.99 9.65 -10.88
N ASP A 48 -1.26 10.60 -11.79
CA ASP A 48 -0.24 11.26 -12.60
C ASP A 48 0.77 12.07 -11.76
N ASN A 49 0.42 12.40 -10.50
CA ASN A 49 1.31 13.07 -9.55
C ASN A 49 2.15 12.07 -8.72
N GLY A 50 2.10 10.78 -9.06
CA GLY A 50 2.82 9.72 -8.36
C GLY A 50 2.25 9.39 -6.98
N ARG A 51 0.98 9.70 -6.71
CA ARG A 51 0.34 9.47 -5.42
C ARG A 51 -0.55 8.25 -5.45
N THR A 52 -0.41 7.41 -4.42
CA THR A 52 -1.30 6.26 -4.23
C THR A 52 -2.66 6.74 -3.73
N GLN A 53 -3.63 6.69 -4.62
CA GLN A 53 -5.04 6.98 -4.39
C GLN A 53 -5.74 5.72 -3.89
N VAL A 54 -6.51 5.85 -2.82
CA VAL A 54 -7.27 4.76 -2.21
C VAL A 54 -8.72 5.18 -2.01
N PRO A 55 -9.70 4.26 -2.13
CA PRO A 55 -11.05 4.55 -1.67
C PRO A 55 -11.02 4.75 -0.15
N VAL A 56 -11.27 5.98 0.28
CA VAL A 56 -10.94 6.47 1.62
C VAL A 56 -11.55 5.64 2.74
N ARG A 57 -12.79 5.17 2.54
CA ARG A 57 -13.55 4.40 3.54
C ARG A 57 -12.78 3.17 4.03
N PHE A 58 -12.27 2.35 3.11
CA PHE A 58 -11.64 1.07 3.50
C PHE A 58 -10.38 1.27 4.33
N VAL A 59 -9.57 2.29 4.03
CA VAL A 59 -8.36 2.58 4.78
C VAL A 59 -8.68 3.24 6.12
N SER A 60 -9.60 4.19 6.15
CA SER A 60 -10.03 4.85 7.37
C SER A 60 -10.68 3.87 8.36
N GLU A 61 -11.58 3.00 7.89
CA GLU A 61 -12.22 1.98 8.74
C GLU A 61 -11.22 0.94 9.24
N ALA A 62 -10.25 0.54 8.41
CA ALA A 62 -9.16 -0.34 8.84
C ALA A 62 -8.26 0.29 9.92
N LEU A 63 -8.20 1.63 9.97
CA LEU A 63 -7.54 2.39 11.02
C LEU A 63 -8.44 2.62 12.25
N GLY A 64 -9.70 2.19 12.22
CA GLY A 64 -10.67 2.39 13.29
C GLY A 64 -11.35 3.76 13.30
N ALA A 65 -11.44 4.42 12.14
CA ALA A 65 -12.17 5.68 11.97
C ALA A 65 -13.53 5.44 11.32
N GLU A 66 -14.50 6.28 11.65
CA GLU A 66 -15.81 6.33 10.98
C GLU A 66 -15.77 7.26 9.77
N VAL A 67 -16.50 6.93 8.71
CA VAL A 67 -16.55 7.73 7.48
C VAL A 67 -17.99 8.05 7.10
N SER A 68 -18.30 9.36 7.02
CA SER A 68 -19.59 9.86 6.56
C SER A 68 -19.47 10.65 5.26
N TRP A 69 -20.57 10.73 4.52
CA TRP A 69 -20.65 11.42 3.23
C TRP A 69 -21.82 12.40 3.24
N GLU A 70 -21.54 13.66 2.88
CA GLU A 70 -22.52 14.69 2.65
C GLU A 70 -22.63 14.97 1.14
N GLY A 71 -23.73 14.49 0.54
CA GLY A 71 -23.93 14.55 -0.91
C GLY A 71 -24.13 15.96 -1.45
N SER A 72 -24.74 16.86 -0.66
CA SER A 72 -25.04 18.22 -1.11
C SER A 72 -23.78 19.07 -1.31
N THR A 73 -22.77 18.86 -0.46
CA THR A 73 -21.49 19.59 -0.50
C THR A 73 -20.36 18.75 -1.12
N LYS A 74 -20.63 17.48 -1.43
CA LYS A 74 -19.63 16.49 -1.87
C LYS A 74 -18.47 16.39 -0.87
N THR A 75 -18.80 16.27 0.41
CA THR A 75 -17.81 16.24 1.50
C THR A 75 -17.76 14.86 2.13
N VAL A 76 -16.57 14.29 2.23
CA VAL A 76 -16.28 13.16 3.12
C VAL A 76 -15.81 13.69 4.46
N THR A 77 -16.37 13.19 5.54
CA THR A 77 -15.88 13.43 6.90
C THR A 77 -15.41 12.12 7.51
N ILE A 78 -14.19 12.11 8.03
CA ILE A 78 -13.56 10.98 8.69
C ILE A 78 -13.38 11.35 10.17
N SER A 79 -13.84 10.51 11.07
CA SER A 79 -13.84 10.80 12.51
C SER A 79 -13.20 9.66 13.30
N GLN A 80 -12.26 9.98 14.18
CA GLN A 80 -11.62 9.03 15.09
C GLN A 80 -11.28 9.73 16.40
N GLY A 81 -11.99 9.37 17.48
CA GLY A 81 -11.81 10.03 18.77
C GLY A 81 -12.08 11.53 18.68
N ASP A 82 -11.05 12.34 18.94
CA ASP A 82 -11.05 13.80 18.85
C ASP A 82 -10.58 14.35 17.49
N LYS A 83 -10.21 13.46 16.55
CA LYS A 83 -9.78 13.84 15.20
C LYS A 83 -10.94 13.82 14.23
N GLU A 84 -11.09 14.90 13.49
CA GLU A 84 -12.04 15.07 12.40
C GLU A 84 -11.30 15.55 11.14
N ILE A 85 -11.39 14.79 10.05
CA ILE A 85 -10.82 15.16 8.75
C ILE A 85 -11.96 15.42 7.78
N LYS A 86 -12.00 16.60 7.16
CA LYS A 86 -13.01 16.94 6.13
C LYS A 86 -12.36 17.15 4.77
N ILE A 87 -12.86 16.45 3.77
CA ILE A 87 -12.32 16.44 2.42
C ILE A 87 -13.46 16.72 1.43
N VAL A 88 -13.29 17.73 0.59
CA VAL A 88 -14.26 18.08 -0.45
C VAL A 88 -13.77 17.54 -1.79
N ILE A 89 -14.64 16.87 -2.55
CA ILE A 89 -14.30 16.34 -3.88
C ILE A 89 -13.91 17.47 -4.84
N GLY A 90 -12.87 17.23 -5.66
CA GLY A 90 -12.34 18.19 -6.62
C GLY A 90 -11.54 19.33 -5.99
N LYS A 91 -11.13 19.15 -4.73
CA LYS A 91 -10.27 20.09 -4.00
C LYS A 91 -8.99 19.40 -3.55
N LYS A 92 -7.92 20.18 -3.51
CA LYS A 92 -6.66 19.80 -2.87
C LYS A 92 -6.66 20.12 -1.38
N ASP A 93 -7.45 21.11 -0.98
CA ASP A 93 -7.56 21.47 0.43
C ASP A 93 -8.48 20.54 1.19
N TYR A 94 -8.12 20.33 2.46
CA TYR A 94 -8.85 19.55 3.43
C TYR A 94 -8.65 20.18 4.80
N THR A 95 -9.42 19.76 5.80
CA THR A 95 -9.20 20.19 7.18
C THR A 95 -8.92 19.02 8.11
N ILE A 96 -8.12 19.26 9.14
CA ILE A 96 -7.96 18.39 10.31
C ILE A 96 -8.35 19.23 11.51
N ASN A 97 -9.39 18.84 12.26
CA ASN A 97 -9.89 19.58 13.42
C ASN A 97 -10.17 21.07 13.11
N GLY A 98 -10.64 21.35 11.90
CA GLY A 98 -10.91 22.71 11.41
C GLY A 98 -9.69 23.47 10.88
N GLU A 99 -8.47 22.97 11.08
CA GLU A 99 -7.25 23.57 10.52
C GLU A 99 -7.07 23.19 9.06
N LYS A 100 -6.88 24.18 8.19
CA LYS A 100 -6.77 24.00 6.75
C LYS A 100 -5.39 23.47 6.37
N ASN A 101 -5.38 22.39 5.60
CA ASN A 101 -4.20 21.74 5.05
C ASN A 101 -4.35 21.53 3.54
N LEU A 102 -3.25 21.16 2.87
CA LEU A 102 -3.22 20.96 1.42
C LEU A 102 -2.63 19.59 1.07
N MET A 103 -3.29 18.88 0.17
CA MET A 103 -2.80 17.67 -0.49
C MET A 103 -2.06 18.02 -1.78
N ASP A 104 -1.17 17.14 -2.23
CA ASP A 104 -0.42 17.33 -3.49
C ASP A 104 -1.32 17.22 -4.74
N THR A 105 -2.45 16.54 -4.60
CA THR A 105 -3.41 16.18 -5.66
C THR A 105 -4.84 16.28 -5.13
N GLU A 106 -5.82 16.30 -6.02
CA GLU A 106 -7.22 16.52 -5.66
C GLU A 106 -7.88 15.23 -5.17
N ALA A 107 -8.89 15.37 -4.29
CA ALA A 107 -9.80 14.28 -4.00
C ALA A 107 -10.69 13.98 -5.21
N LEU A 108 -10.78 12.72 -5.60
CA LEU A 108 -11.47 12.28 -6.81
C LEU A 108 -12.74 11.51 -6.45
N LEU A 109 -13.77 11.63 -7.28
CA LEU A 109 -14.93 10.74 -7.24
C LEU A 109 -14.87 9.87 -8.49
N LYS A 110 -14.64 8.56 -8.31
CA LYS A 110 -14.53 7.58 -9.38
C LYS A 110 -15.24 6.31 -8.94
N GLU A 111 -16.03 5.69 -9.83
CA GLU A 111 -16.75 4.43 -9.53
C GLU A 111 -17.58 4.53 -8.23
N ASP A 112 -18.24 5.67 -8.02
CA ASP A 112 -19.01 5.99 -6.80
C ASP A 112 -18.21 5.84 -5.49
N ARG A 113 -16.89 6.04 -5.56
CA ARG A 113 -15.98 6.04 -4.41
C ARG A 113 -15.16 7.31 -4.39
N THR A 114 -14.95 7.82 -3.18
CA THR A 114 -14.04 8.94 -2.95
C THR A 114 -12.62 8.42 -2.82
N PHE A 115 -11.76 8.85 -3.74
CA PHE A 115 -10.35 8.55 -3.75
C PHE A 115 -9.55 9.74 -3.23
N VAL A 116 -8.60 9.44 -2.35
CA VAL A 116 -7.70 10.41 -1.74
C VAL A 116 -6.31 9.80 -1.59
N PRO A 117 -5.24 10.60 -1.53
CA PRO A 117 -3.91 10.05 -1.33
C PRO A 117 -3.82 9.45 0.07
N VAL A 118 -3.46 8.18 0.11
CA VAL A 118 -3.46 7.37 1.35
C VAL A 118 -2.65 7.98 2.48
N ARG A 119 -1.55 8.67 2.15
CA ARG A 119 -0.66 9.31 3.12
C ARG A 119 -1.37 10.37 3.95
N PHE A 120 -2.10 11.29 3.33
CA PHE A 120 -2.70 12.42 4.05
C PHE A 120 -3.78 11.96 5.04
N VAL A 121 -4.61 10.99 4.64
CA VAL A 121 -5.63 10.46 5.55
C VAL A 121 -4.99 9.69 6.69
N SER A 122 -4.02 8.83 6.40
CA SER A 122 -3.40 8.00 7.42
C SER A 122 -2.58 8.84 8.41
N GLU A 123 -1.75 9.77 7.92
CA GLU A 123 -0.96 10.68 8.76
C GLU A 123 -1.85 11.66 9.52
N GLY A 124 -2.95 12.13 8.92
CA GLY A 124 -3.95 12.94 9.61
C GLY A 124 -4.60 12.20 10.79
N LEU A 125 -4.80 10.88 10.66
CA LEU A 125 -5.24 10.01 11.75
C LEU A 125 -4.11 9.65 12.73
N GLY A 126 -2.87 10.03 12.46
CA GLY A 126 -1.70 9.81 13.31
C GLY A 126 -0.94 8.50 13.02
N ALA A 127 -1.25 7.83 11.91
CA ALA A 127 -0.50 6.66 11.46
C ALA A 127 0.73 7.07 10.63
N ARG A 128 1.76 6.22 10.61
CA ARG A 128 2.89 6.32 9.67
C ARG A 128 2.54 5.64 8.34
N VAL A 129 3.15 6.11 7.26
CA VAL A 129 2.95 5.54 5.92
C VAL A 129 4.28 5.33 5.20
N ASP A 130 4.58 4.08 4.89
CA ASP A 130 5.76 3.66 4.13
C ASP A 130 5.34 3.08 2.78
N TRP A 131 6.13 3.38 1.75
CA TRP A 131 5.92 2.85 0.40
C TRP A 131 7.06 1.93 0.03
N ASP A 132 6.73 0.67 -0.29
CA ASP A 132 7.67 -0.27 -0.88
C ASP A 132 7.42 -0.36 -2.40
N PRO A 133 8.29 0.25 -3.23
CA PRO A 133 8.15 0.21 -4.67
C PRO A 133 8.46 -1.16 -5.28
N ALA A 134 9.30 -1.99 -4.64
CA ALA A 134 9.71 -3.28 -5.18
C ALA A 134 8.54 -4.26 -5.20
N VAL A 135 7.67 -4.19 -4.18
CA VAL A 135 6.47 -5.02 -4.09
C VAL A 135 5.17 -4.23 -4.20
N ARG A 136 5.24 -2.97 -4.64
CA ARG A 136 4.11 -2.05 -4.84
C ARG A 136 3.10 -2.05 -3.67
N THR A 137 3.60 -1.90 -2.45
CA THR A 137 2.79 -2.00 -1.24
C THR A 137 2.94 -0.75 -0.37
N VAL A 138 1.80 -0.16 0.00
CA VAL A 138 1.72 0.88 1.04
C VAL A 138 1.54 0.18 2.39
N TYR A 139 2.44 0.43 3.31
CA TYR A 139 2.33 0.00 4.71
C TYR A 139 1.89 1.19 5.56
N ILE A 140 0.86 0.97 6.36
CA ILE A 140 0.28 1.97 7.27
C ILE A 140 0.32 1.39 8.67
N ASP A 141 0.76 2.18 9.63
CA ASP A 141 0.94 1.69 10.98
C ASP A 141 0.63 2.72 12.05
N THR A 142 0.04 2.27 13.15
CA THR A 142 -0.38 3.11 14.28
C THR A 142 0.60 3.08 15.45
N ARG A 143 1.68 2.29 15.39
CA ARG A 143 2.76 2.25 16.38
C ARG A 143 3.49 3.60 16.43
N GLU A 144 3.84 4.05 17.65
CA GLU A 144 4.50 5.34 17.84
C GLU A 144 5.85 5.43 17.11
N LYS A 145 6.23 6.65 16.72
CA LYS A 145 7.47 6.91 15.98
C LYS A 145 8.68 6.81 16.93
N GLY A 146 9.19 5.60 17.13
CA GLY A 146 10.35 5.29 17.98
C GLY A 146 11.20 4.11 17.46
N SER A 147 12.48 4.38 17.23
CA SER A 147 13.55 3.56 16.62
C SER A 147 13.42 2.03 16.70
N THR A 148 13.07 1.36 15.59
CA THR A 148 13.35 -0.06 15.19
C THR A 148 13.18 -1.19 16.23
N LYS A 149 12.74 -0.89 17.45
CA LYS A 149 12.65 -1.74 18.65
C LYS A 149 11.28 -1.60 19.32
N ASP A 150 10.55 -0.52 19.04
CA ASP A 150 9.18 -0.30 19.52
C ASP A 150 8.13 -0.63 18.45
N ASP A 151 8.55 -1.40 17.45
CA ASP A 151 7.67 -1.95 16.42
C ASP A 151 7.02 -3.27 16.88
N THR A 152 7.01 -3.60 18.16
CA THR A 152 6.32 -4.82 18.62
C THR A 152 4.91 -4.45 19.08
N PRO A 153 3.84 -4.86 18.38
CA PRO A 153 2.48 -4.83 18.91
C PRO A 153 2.43 -5.28 20.37
N LYS A 154 1.93 -4.41 21.25
CA LYS A 154 1.83 -4.66 22.70
C LYS A 154 0.76 -5.68 23.07
N ASP A 155 -0.01 -6.16 22.08
CA ASP A 155 -1.01 -7.22 22.22
C ASP A 155 -0.41 -8.63 22.16
N GLY A 156 0.89 -8.77 21.91
CA GLY A 156 1.60 -10.05 21.83
C GLY A 156 1.37 -10.83 20.53
N SER A 157 0.75 -10.20 19.52
CA SER A 157 0.56 -10.80 18.19
C SER A 157 1.86 -10.94 17.41
N ILE A 158 2.88 -10.15 17.74
CA ILE A 158 4.20 -10.13 17.10
C ILE A 158 5.28 -10.24 18.18
N ILE A 159 6.36 -10.95 17.86
CA ILE A 159 7.57 -11.10 18.67
C ILE A 159 8.80 -10.63 17.88
N GLU A 160 9.84 -10.14 18.57
CA GLU A 160 11.13 -9.83 17.96
C GLU A 160 12.07 -11.05 18.06
N VAL A 161 12.59 -11.53 16.94
CA VAL A 161 13.58 -12.63 16.85
C VAL A 161 14.80 -12.13 16.07
N ASP A 162 15.95 -11.99 16.75
CA ASP A 162 17.20 -11.40 16.25
C ASP A 162 17.02 -10.10 15.42
N GLY A 163 16.18 -9.18 15.88
CA GLY A 163 15.94 -7.89 15.21
C GLY A 163 14.87 -7.92 14.11
N TYR A 164 14.22 -9.07 13.89
CA TYR A 164 13.09 -9.21 12.97
C TYR A 164 11.78 -9.31 13.74
N LEU A 165 10.73 -8.65 13.23
CA LEU A 165 9.38 -8.74 13.78
C LEU A 165 8.63 -9.90 13.12
N VAL A 166 8.09 -10.79 13.94
CA VAL A 166 7.55 -12.08 13.51
C VAL A 166 6.19 -12.30 14.17
N PRO A 167 5.13 -12.67 13.43
CA PRO A 167 3.89 -13.11 14.07
C PRO A 167 4.16 -14.22 15.08
N ASN A 168 3.53 -14.16 16.24
CA ASN A 168 3.79 -15.09 17.35
C ASN A 168 3.42 -16.55 17.00
N ASP A 169 2.69 -16.78 15.90
CA ASP A 169 2.37 -18.08 15.33
C ASP A 169 3.33 -18.54 14.21
N THR A 170 4.36 -17.75 13.90
CA THR A 170 5.34 -18.05 12.85
C THR A 170 6.66 -18.53 13.44
N ASN A 171 7.07 -19.74 13.09
CA ASN A 171 8.41 -20.25 13.43
C ASN A 171 9.46 -19.71 12.46
N ILE A 172 10.38 -18.88 12.95
CA ILE A 172 11.57 -18.43 12.21
C ILE A 172 12.82 -19.01 12.89
N ILE A 173 13.71 -19.61 12.09
CA ILE A 173 15.02 -20.08 12.54
C ILE A 173 16.08 -19.15 11.96
N ILE A 174 16.77 -18.44 12.84
CA ILE A 174 17.86 -17.53 12.47
C ILE A 174 19.18 -18.21 12.85
N VAL A 175 20.05 -18.42 11.86
CA VAL A 175 21.35 -19.05 12.08
C VAL A 175 22.42 -18.01 11.82
N LYS A 176 23.18 -17.66 12.86
CA LYS A 176 24.39 -16.85 12.73
C LYS A 176 25.62 -17.76 12.65
N PRO A 177 26.27 -17.91 11.48
CA PRO A 177 27.46 -18.72 11.35
C PRO A 177 28.59 -18.15 12.21
N ARG A 178 29.29 -19.01 12.95
CA ARG A 178 30.37 -18.59 13.85
C ARG A 178 31.51 -17.96 13.04
N GLY A 179 31.80 -16.68 13.27
CA GLY A 179 32.87 -15.94 12.59
C GLY A 179 32.43 -15.16 11.35
N SER A 180 31.12 -15.03 11.09
CA SER A 180 30.58 -14.21 10.02
C SER A 180 29.66 -13.10 10.57
N ASP A 181 29.77 -11.91 10.00
CA ASP A 181 28.79 -10.82 10.20
C ASP A 181 27.54 -11.00 9.32
N THR A 182 27.56 -11.98 8.41
CA THR A 182 26.42 -12.32 7.56
C THR A 182 25.44 -13.20 8.33
N ILE A 183 24.19 -12.75 8.45
CA ILE A 183 23.08 -13.54 8.95
C ILE A 183 22.50 -14.31 7.76
N GLU A 184 22.50 -15.64 7.83
CA GLU A 184 21.74 -16.46 6.87
C GLU A 184 20.33 -16.66 7.43
N THR A 185 19.36 -15.99 6.81
CA THR A 185 17.94 -16.09 7.20
C THR A 185 17.24 -17.07 6.26
N SER A 186 16.72 -18.18 6.80
CA SER A 186 15.82 -19.07 6.07
C SER A 186 14.40 -18.87 6.59
N LEU A 187 13.50 -18.38 5.73
CA LEU A 187 12.07 -18.30 6.04
C LEU A 187 11.38 -19.54 5.48
N SER A 188 10.87 -20.40 6.38
CA SER A 188 10.03 -21.54 6.01
C SER A 188 8.58 -21.24 6.36
N VAL A 189 7.80 -20.81 5.36
CA VAL A 189 6.34 -20.59 5.54
C VAL A 189 5.62 -21.90 5.30
N THR A 190 5.11 -22.53 6.37
CA THR A 190 4.23 -23.69 6.26
C THR A 190 2.78 -23.21 6.30
N THR A 191 2.12 -23.14 5.14
CA THR A 191 0.69 -22.82 5.10
C THR A 191 -0.12 -24.10 5.32
N LEU A 192 -0.96 -24.11 6.36
CA LEU A 192 -2.04 -25.09 6.45
C LEU A 192 -3.12 -24.67 5.45
N LEU A 193 -3.32 -25.45 4.40
CA LEU A 193 -4.48 -25.27 3.52
C LEU A 193 -5.74 -25.48 4.37
N PRO A 194 -6.74 -24.57 4.32
CA PRO A 194 -8.01 -24.83 4.98
C PRO A 194 -8.66 -26.08 4.35
N ASN A 195 -9.10 -27.01 5.20
CA ASN A 195 -9.89 -28.19 4.82
C ASN A 195 -11.23 -27.79 4.20
#